data_AF-A0A3C0E0Q4-F1
#
_entry.id   AF-A0A3C0E0Q4-F1
#
_cell.length_a   1.000
_cell.length_b   1.000
_cell.length_c   1.000
_cell.angle_alpha   90.00
_cell.angle_beta   90.00
_cell.angle_gamma   90.00
#
_symmetry.space_group_name_H-M   'P 1'
#
loop_
_entity.id
_entity.type
_entity.pdbx_description
1 polymer ?
#
loop_
_entity_poly.entity_id
_entity_poly.type
_entity_poly.pdbx_seq_one_letter_code
_entity_poly.pdbx_strand_id
1 'polypeptide(L)'
;MKHPLLVASAGAALAVLGCGEPQPDTTHSAKAAQIADMKRATDHHSYAKPSEAVTTHLSWDAEVDFASRQIHATATYDLDLAEDAQRVLLDCRGLDIQAVQVDGQAVEFELGPERPFIGQPLSIPVTPRSKQVSVTYSTTDQADAFLWVEGETPFLFTQSQAILARTWVPCQDSPGIRFTYDATVRVPKELMALMSAVNPTSKTEDGVYTFQMDQPIPSYLLALAVGDVEFREVGAHTGVYATPDLIEAAEYEFSEMEDMLVAAENLYGKYAWERYDLLVLPAAFPFGG
;
A
#
# COMPACT_ATOMS: atom_id res chain seq x y z
N MET A 1 -99.88 6.66 -16.93
CA MET A 1 -99.17 7.50 -17.92
C MET A 1 -97.76 7.76 -17.41
N LYS A 2 -96.76 7.46 -18.24
CA LYS A 2 -95.33 7.86 -18.19
C LYS A 2 -94.40 7.18 -17.16
N HIS A 3 -93.60 6.26 -17.73
CA HIS A 3 -92.28 5.67 -17.44
C HIS A 3 -91.59 5.72 -16.06
N PRO A 4 -90.87 4.65 -15.66
CA PRO A 4 -90.04 4.59 -14.46
C PRO A 4 -88.62 5.15 -14.71
N LEU A 5 -88.05 5.82 -13.71
CA LEU A 5 -86.64 6.25 -13.71
C LEU A 5 -85.80 5.28 -12.85
N LEU A 6 -84.72 4.78 -13.46
CA LEU A 6 -83.59 4.07 -12.84
C LEU A 6 -82.90 4.97 -11.80
N VAL A 7 -82.58 4.40 -10.64
CA VAL A 7 -81.65 4.98 -9.66
C VAL A 7 -80.29 4.31 -9.85
N ALA A 8 -79.29 5.07 -10.31
CA ALA A 8 -77.91 4.65 -10.45
C ALA A 8 -77.12 5.02 -9.18
N SER A 9 -76.53 4.02 -8.53
CA SER A 9 -75.65 4.13 -7.38
C SER A 9 -74.24 4.52 -7.81
N ALA A 10 -73.74 5.66 -7.34
CA ALA A 10 -72.36 6.13 -7.54
C ALA A 10 -71.41 5.46 -6.53
N GLY A 11 -70.59 4.53 -7.00
CA GLY A 11 -69.45 3.97 -6.26
C GLY A 11 -68.18 4.77 -6.58
N ALA A 12 -67.57 5.36 -5.56
CA ALA A 12 -66.27 6.03 -5.67
C ALA A 12 -65.14 4.99 -5.77
N ALA A 13 -64.44 4.97 -6.91
CA ALA A 13 -63.23 4.17 -7.11
C ALA A 13 -62.01 4.97 -6.63
N LEU A 14 -61.36 4.50 -5.57
CA LEU A 14 -60.01 4.93 -5.20
C LEU A 14 -59.00 4.37 -6.20
N ALA A 15 -58.11 5.21 -6.72
CA ALA A 15 -57.04 4.81 -7.59
C ALA A 15 -55.68 5.36 -7.10
N VAL A 16 -54.74 4.42 -7.01
CA VAL A 16 -53.28 4.52 -7.21
C VAL A 16 -52.44 5.16 -6.10
N LEU A 17 -51.51 4.38 -5.54
CA LEU A 17 -50.06 4.44 -5.83
C LEU A 17 -49.33 3.42 -4.94
N GLY A 18 -48.96 2.28 -5.52
CA GLY A 18 -48.12 1.29 -4.88
C GLY A 18 -46.68 1.79 -4.80
N CYS A 19 -46.10 1.76 -3.61
CA CYS A 19 -44.67 1.91 -3.40
C CYS A 19 -43.96 0.68 -3.98
N GLY A 20 -43.27 0.85 -5.11
CA GLY A 20 -42.25 -0.11 -5.55
C GLY A 20 -41.00 0.05 -4.69
N GLU A 21 -40.44 -1.06 -4.21
CA GLU A 21 -39.14 -1.09 -3.54
C GLU A 21 -38.04 -0.52 -4.46
N PRO A 22 -37.00 0.14 -3.93
CA PRO A 22 -35.86 0.56 -4.72
C PRO A 22 -35.13 -0.67 -5.25
N GLN A 23 -35.12 -0.83 -6.57
CA GLN A 23 -34.34 -1.86 -7.24
C GLN A 23 -32.85 -1.51 -7.09
N PRO A 24 -31.98 -2.45 -6.65
CA PRO A 24 -30.55 -2.17 -6.50
C PRO A 24 -29.96 -1.79 -7.87
N ASP A 25 -29.16 -0.72 -7.87
CA ASP A 25 -28.52 -0.14 -9.05
C ASP A 25 -27.55 -1.14 -9.70
N THR A 26 -28.03 -1.90 -10.70
CA THR A 26 -27.22 -2.88 -11.45
C THR A 26 -26.27 -2.23 -12.47
N THR A 27 -26.29 -0.90 -12.58
CA THR A 27 -25.50 -0.11 -13.54
C THR A 27 -24.00 -0.06 -13.19
N HIS A 28 -23.62 -0.25 -11.92
CA HIS A 28 -22.22 -0.33 -11.48
C HIS A 28 -21.51 -1.63 -11.90
N SER A 29 -22.26 -2.69 -12.24
CA SER A 29 -21.69 -4.01 -12.53
C SER A 29 -21.04 -4.11 -13.93
N ALA A 30 -21.66 -3.54 -14.96
CA ALA A 30 -21.17 -3.70 -16.34
C ALA A 30 -19.86 -2.93 -16.61
N LYS A 31 -19.72 -1.74 -16.02
CA LYS A 31 -18.50 -0.92 -16.15
C LYS A 31 -17.34 -1.52 -15.35
N ALA A 32 -17.61 -2.01 -14.13
CA ALA A 32 -16.62 -2.71 -13.32
C ALA A 32 -16.13 -3.99 -14.01
N ALA A 33 -17.05 -4.77 -14.60
CA ALA A 33 -16.72 -5.95 -15.39
C ALA A 33 -15.88 -5.59 -16.64
N GLN A 34 -16.25 -4.54 -17.39
CA GLN A 34 -15.45 -4.07 -18.52
C GLN A 34 -14.04 -3.62 -18.12
N ILE A 35 -13.89 -2.94 -16.98
CA ILE A 35 -12.58 -2.54 -16.46
C ILE A 35 -11.76 -3.77 -16.05
N ALA A 36 -12.40 -4.77 -15.45
CA ALA A 36 -11.75 -6.03 -15.09
C ALA A 36 -11.30 -6.84 -16.33
N ASP A 37 -12.07 -6.78 -17.42
CA ASP A 37 -11.77 -7.45 -18.69
C ASP A 37 -10.76 -6.69 -19.56
N MET A 38 -10.38 -5.45 -19.21
CA MET A 38 -9.36 -4.71 -19.96
C MET A 38 -8.00 -5.38 -19.78
N LYS A 39 -7.37 -5.74 -20.91
CA LYS A 39 -6.02 -6.27 -20.94
C LYS A 39 -5.07 -5.28 -20.25
N ARG A 40 -4.39 -5.73 -19.17
CA ARG A 40 -3.38 -4.92 -18.49
C ARG A 40 -2.33 -4.46 -19.50
N ALA A 41 -2.02 -3.17 -19.48
CA ALA A 41 -0.95 -2.63 -20.30
C ALA A 41 0.38 -3.29 -19.88
N THR A 42 1.25 -3.54 -20.86
CA THR A 42 2.61 -4.03 -20.56
C THR A 42 3.41 -2.89 -19.95
N ASP A 43 3.89 -3.10 -18.73
CA ASP A 43 4.83 -2.19 -18.09
C ASP A 43 6.26 -2.52 -18.55
N HIS A 44 6.90 -1.59 -19.25
CA HIS A 44 8.25 -1.78 -19.75
C HIS A 44 9.34 -1.54 -18.69
N HIS A 45 8.97 -1.03 -17.51
CA HIS A 45 9.89 -0.76 -16.40
C HIS A 45 9.86 -1.87 -15.34
N SER A 46 9.02 -2.89 -15.50
CA SER A 46 8.95 -4.05 -14.60
C SER A 46 9.18 -5.33 -15.38
N TYR A 47 9.88 -6.29 -14.75
CA TYR A 47 10.00 -7.65 -15.23
C TYR A 47 8.80 -8.53 -14.85
N ALA A 48 7.93 -8.04 -13.97
CA ALA A 48 6.74 -8.75 -13.54
C ALA A 48 5.85 -9.12 -14.73
N LYS A 49 5.22 -10.29 -14.63
CA LYS A 49 4.29 -10.79 -15.63
C LYS A 49 2.94 -11.04 -14.97
N PRO A 50 2.06 -10.03 -14.90
CA PRO A 50 0.79 -10.16 -14.20
C PRO A 50 -0.17 -11.19 -14.80
N SER A 51 0.07 -11.64 -16.04
CA SER A 51 -0.69 -12.74 -16.65
C SER A 51 -0.26 -14.12 -16.16
N GLU A 52 0.91 -14.23 -15.52
CA GLU A 52 1.47 -15.49 -15.01
C GLU A 52 1.37 -15.55 -13.48
N ALA A 53 1.74 -14.47 -12.79
CA ALA A 53 1.75 -14.39 -11.33
C ALA A 53 1.51 -12.96 -10.85
N VAL A 54 0.72 -12.80 -9.78
CA VAL A 54 0.41 -11.51 -9.14
C VAL A 54 0.57 -11.64 -7.63
N THR A 55 1.37 -10.76 -7.02
CA THR A 55 1.40 -10.59 -5.57
C THR A 55 0.11 -9.94 -5.10
N THR A 56 -0.53 -10.55 -4.11
CA THR A 56 -1.80 -10.07 -3.51
C THR A 56 -1.61 -9.54 -2.09
N HIS A 57 -0.64 -10.09 -1.36
CA HIS A 57 -0.26 -9.67 -0.02
C HIS A 57 1.25 -9.76 0.18
N LEU A 58 1.79 -8.87 1.01
CA LEU A 58 3.18 -8.88 1.49
C LEU A 58 3.18 -8.89 3.03
N SER A 59 3.78 -9.92 3.63
CA SER A 59 4.18 -9.91 5.03
C SER A 59 5.68 -9.62 5.12
N TRP A 60 6.07 -8.50 5.74
CA TRP A 60 7.45 -8.02 5.75
C TRP A 60 8.03 -7.98 7.17
N ASP A 61 8.98 -8.87 7.48
CA ASP A 61 9.73 -8.84 8.74
C ASP A 61 11.12 -8.24 8.48
N ALA A 62 11.46 -7.15 9.18
CA ALA A 62 12.64 -6.36 8.90
C ALA A 62 13.35 -5.85 10.17
N GLU A 63 14.66 -5.67 10.06
CA GLU A 63 15.52 -4.99 11.03
C GLU A 63 16.28 -3.86 10.32
N VAL A 64 16.19 -2.65 10.86
CA VAL A 64 16.85 -1.46 10.33
C VAL A 64 18.16 -1.23 11.09
N ASP A 65 19.28 -1.54 10.44
CA ASP A 65 20.62 -1.36 11.00
C ASP A 65 21.22 -0.01 10.55
N PHE A 66 21.19 0.97 11.45
CA PHE A 66 21.80 2.28 11.24
C PHE A 66 23.33 2.25 11.21
N ALA A 67 23.97 1.25 11.80
CA ALA A 67 25.43 1.15 11.83
C ALA A 67 25.98 0.72 10.47
N SER A 68 25.36 -0.27 9.83
CA SER A 68 25.72 -0.73 8.48
C SER A 68 24.96 -0.01 7.36
N ARG A 69 23.89 0.73 7.68
CA ARG A 69 22.95 1.36 6.74
C ARG A 69 22.27 0.35 5.82
N GLN A 70 21.87 -0.76 6.41
CA GLN A 70 21.20 -1.85 5.73
C GLN A 70 19.87 -2.16 6.43
N ILE A 71 18.96 -2.72 5.65
CA ILE A 71 17.81 -3.44 6.18
C ILE A 71 18.04 -4.91 5.92
N HIS A 72 17.95 -5.72 6.97
CA HIS A 72 17.90 -7.17 6.89
C HIS A 72 16.44 -7.59 6.98
N ALA A 73 15.95 -8.36 6.01
CA ALA A 73 14.52 -8.66 5.96
C ALA A 73 14.19 -10.02 5.36
N THR A 74 13.00 -10.49 5.70
CA THR A 74 12.28 -11.52 4.96
C THR A 74 10.98 -10.93 4.44
N ALA A 75 10.82 -10.91 3.11
CA ALA A 75 9.57 -10.54 2.46
C ALA A 75 8.84 -11.79 1.99
N THR A 76 7.60 -11.96 2.46
CA THR A 76 6.77 -13.13 2.17
C THR A 76 5.54 -12.69 1.38
N TYR A 77 5.34 -13.31 0.22
CA TYR A 77 4.33 -12.92 -0.76
C TYR A 77 3.27 -14.00 -0.91
N ASP A 78 2.01 -13.62 -0.73
CA ASP A 78 0.89 -14.45 -1.18
C ASP A 78 0.61 -14.17 -2.66
N LEU A 79 0.48 -15.22 -3.45
CA LEU A 79 0.43 -15.15 -4.90
C LEU A 79 -0.91 -15.64 -5.47
N ASP A 80 -1.41 -14.91 -6.46
CA ASP A 80 -2.38 -15.41 -7.43
C ASP A 80 -1.61 -15.87 -8.68
N LEU A 81 -1.82 -17.12 -9.09
CA LEU A 81 -1.03 -17.81 -10.12
C LEU A 81 -1.92 -18.33 -11.24
N ALA A 82 -1.47 -18.14 -12.48
CA ALA A 82 -2.12 -18.74 -13.64
C ALA A 82 -2.02 -20.28 -13.64
N GLU A 83 -2.92 -20.94 -14.36
CA GLU A 83 -2.96 -22.41 -14.46
C GLU A 83 -1.69 -23.04 -15.07
N ASP A 84 -0.93 -22.26 -15.84
CA ASP A 84 0.33 -22.64 -16.46
C ASP A 84 1.54 -21.89 -15.88
N ALA A 85 1.38 -21.21 -14.74
CA ALA A 85 2.45 -20.49 -14.08
C ALA A 85 3.59 -21.43 -13.67
N GLN A 86 4.79 -21.13 -14.14
CA GLN A 86 6.01 -21.87 -13.82
C GLN A 86 6.97 -21.07 -12.95
N ARG A 87 6.87 -19.74 -13.00
CA ARG A 87 7.75 -18.83 -12.28
C ARG A 87 7.01 -17.58 -11.87
N VAL A 88 7.42 -16.99 -10.75
CA VAL A 88 7.13 -15.59 -10.42
C VAL A 88 8.39 -14.78 -10.66
N LEU A 89 8.23 -13.58 -11.24
CA LEU A 89 9.31 -12.64 -11.47
C LEU A 89 9.10 -11.43 -10.55
N LEU A 90 10.07 -11.18 -9.67
CA LEU A 90 10.16 -10.00 -8.82
C LEU A 90 11.23 -9.07 -9.39
N ASP A 91 10.99 -7.76 -9.37
CA ASP A 91 11.98 -6.75 -9.67
C ASP A 91 12.93 -6.61 -8.47
N CYS A 92 14.24 -6.67 -8.75
CA CYS A 92 15.28 -6.46 -7.74
C CYS A 92 16.38 -5.55 -8.31
N ARG A 93 16.95 -4.68 -7.48
CA ARG A 93 18.15 -3.92 -7.84
C ARG A 93 19.03 -3.69 -6.62
N GLY A 94 20.28 -4.17 -6.68
CA GLY A 94 21.23 -3.97 -5.58
C GLY A 94 20.80 -4.63 -4.26
N LEU A 95 20.12 -5.77 -4.31
CA LEU A 95 19.75 -6.55 -3.12
C LEU A 95 20.65 -7.78 -3.01
N ASP A 96 21.09 -8.09 -1.79
CA ASP A 96 21.77 -9.34 -1.47
C ASP A 96 20.74 -10.41 -1.12
N ILE A 97 20.40 -11.28 -2.08
CA ILE A 97 19.41 -12.34 -1.90
C ILE A 97 20.08 -13.57 -1.28
N GLN A 98 19.65 -13.94 -0.07
CA GLN A 98 20.29 -14.97 0.74
C GLN A 98 19.59 -16.31 0.64
N ALA A 99 18.25 -16.31 0.66
CA ALA A 99 17.44 -17.52 0.56
C ALA A 99 16.09 -17.23 -0.07
N VAL A 100 15.55 -18.22 -0.79
CA VAL A 100 14.18 -18.19 -1.31
C VAL A 100 13.48 -19.49 -0.92
N GLN A 101 12.24 -19.38 -0.47
CA GLN A 101 11.39 -20.53 -0.20
C GLN A 101 10.06 -20.42 -0.95
N VAL A 102 9.51 -21.56 -1.33
CA VAL A 102 8.16 -21.70 -1.89
C VAL A 102 7.39 -22.64 -0.96
N ASP A 103 6.29 -22.16 -0.38
CA ASP A 103 5.49 -22.90 0.60
C ASP A 103 6.33 -23.50 1.74
N GLY A 104 7.33 -22.73 2.21
CA GLY A 104 8.26 -23.11 3.29
C GLY A 104 9.36 -24.09 2.89
N GLN A 105 9.47 -24.47 1.61
CA GLN A 105 10.56 -25.31 1.10
C GLN A 105 11.60 -24.46 0.37
N ALA A 106 12.87 -24.65 0.69
CA ALA A 106 13.96 -23.96 0.01
C ALA A 106 13.99 -24.33 -1.48
N VAL A 107 14.17 -23.33 -2.34
CA VAL A 107 14.28 -23.51 -3.79
C VAL A 107 15.47 -22.74 -4.34
N GLU A 108 16.02 -23.23 -5.45
CA GLU A 108 16.97 -22.49 -6.25
C GLU A 108 16.24 -21.36 -6.99
N PHE A 109 16.83 -20.17 -7.00
CA PHE A 109 16.35 -19.01 -7.73
C PHE A 109 17.39 -18.56 -8.77
N GLU A 110 16.95 -17.73 -9.72
CA GLU A 110 17.84 -17.17 -10.74
C GLU A 110 17.72 -15.65 -10.74
N LEU A 111 18.86 -14.96 -10.68
CA LEU A 111 18.94 -13.54 -11.03
C LEU A 111 19.23 -13.43 -12.52
N GLY A 112 18.31 -12.81 -13.25
CA GLY A 112 18.48 -12.58 -14.69
C GLY A 112 19.48 -11.46 -14.99
N PRO A 113 19.65 -11.10 -16.28
CA PRO A 113 20.57 -10.04 -16.65
C PRO A 113 20.12 -8.69 -16.10
N GLU A 114 21.05 -7.97 -15.49
CA GLU A 114 20.83 -6.62 -15.01
C GLU A 114 20.73 -5.62 -16.17
N ARG A 115 19.78 -4.69 -16.04
CA ARG A 115 19.63 -3.55 -16.95
C ARG A 115 19.85 -2.24 -16.19
N PRO A 116 20.61 -1.28 -16.76
CA PRO A 116 20.83 0.02 -16.15
C PRO A 116 19.52 0.69 -15.73
N PHE A 117 19.50 1.23 -14.51
CA PHE A 117 18.36 1.90 -13.87
C PHE A 117 17.12 1.04 -13.58
N ILE A 118 16.92 -0.08 -14.28
CA ILE A 118 15.76 -0.98 -14.09
C ILE A 118 16.06 -2.08 -13.06
N GLY A 119 17.31 -2.57 -13.00
CA GLY A 119 17.69 -3.73 -12.19
C GLY A 119 17.56 -5.06 -12.95
N GLN A 120 17.34 -6.13 -12.21
CA GLN A 120 17.31 -7.51 -12.71
C GLN A 120 16.07 -8.26 -12.19
N PRO A 121 15.57 -9.27 -12.94
CA PRO A 121 14.51 -10.11 -12.45
C PRO A 121 15.06 -11.14 -11.46
N LEU A 122 14.49 -11.20 -10.26
CA LEU A 122 14.57 -12.36 -9.39
C LEU A 122 13.48 -13.35 -9.82
N SER A 123 13.94 -14.45 -10.38
CA SER A 123 13.11 -15.46 -11.03
C SER A 123 12.99 -16.67 -10.13
N ILE A 124 11.79 -16.96 -9.63
CA ILE A 124 11.55 -17.97 -8.60
C ILE A 124 10.63 -19.05 -9.18
N PRO A 125 11.02 -20.35 -9.13
CA PRO A 125 10.17 -21.43 -9.63
C PRO A 125 8.92 -21.57 -8.75
N VAL A 126 7.75 -21.64 -9.38
CA VAL A 126 6.48 -21.92 -8.71
C VAL A 126 5.70 -22.95 -9.50
N THR A 127 4.65 -23.50 -8.90
CA THR A 127 3.64 -24.28 -9.62
C THR A 127 2.29 -23.60 -9.46
N PRO A 128 1.27 -23.92 -10.27
CA PRO A 128 -0.09 -23.38 -10.07
C PRO A 128 -0.72 -23.72 -8.70
N ARG A 129 -0.12 -24.65 -7.95
CA ARG A 129 -0.54 -25.01 -6.59
C ARG A 129 0.20 -24.24 -5.51
N SER A 130 1.31 -23.60 -5.85
CA SER A 130 2.08 -22.79 -4.91
C SER A 130 1.22 -21.65 -4.38
N LYS A 131 1.43 -21.29 -3.11
CA LYS A 131 0.64 -20.25 -2.44
C LYS A 131 1.50 -19.08 -2.03
N GLN A 132 2.71 -19.37 -1.55
CA GLN A 132 3.54 -18.38 -0.94
C GLN A 132 4.98 -18.48 -1.41
N VAL A 133 5.61 -17.33 -1.57
CA VAL A 133 7.06 -17.20 -1.82
C VAL A 133 7.65 -16.32 -0.74
N SER A 134 8.71 -16.77 -0.07
CA SER A 134 9.47 -15.93 0.85
C SER A 134 10.88 -15.70 0.33
N VAL A 135 11.38 -14.48 0.52
CA VAL A 135 12.72 -14.05 0.12
C VAL A 135 13.40 -13.43 1.33
N THR A 136 14.49 -14.04 1.79
CA THR A 136 15.37 -13.48 2.82
C THR A 136 16.52 -12.76 2.12
N TYR A 137 16.74 -11.50 2.48
CA TYR A 137 17.69 -10.62 1.81
C TYR A 137 18.21 -9.52 2.73
N SER A 138 19.22 -8.79 2.24
CA SER A 138 19.64 -7.52 2.81
C SER A 138 19.74 -6.45 1.73
N THR A 139 19.45 -5.20 2.10
CA THR A 139 19.72 -4.06 1.22
C THR A 139 21.21 -3.77 1.16
N THR A 140 21.65 -3.07 0.11
CA THR A 140 23.04 -2.63 -0.04
C THR A 140 23.12 -1.10 -0.12
N ASP A 141 24.32 -0.56 -0.31
CA ASP A 141 24.55 0.86 -0.59
C ASP A 141 23.94 1.34 -1.93
N GLN A 142 23.39 0.43 -2.74
CA GLN A 142 22.68 0.71 -3.99
C GLN A 142 21.16 0.89 -3.80
N ALA A 143 20.68 0.93 -2.55
CA ALA A 143 19.29 1.19 -2.24
C ALA A 143 18.93 2.67 -2.49
N ASP A 144 18.79 3.06 -3.76
CA ASP A 144 18.50 4.46 -4.15
C ASP A 144 17.17 5.00 -3.59
N ALA A 145 16.27 4.13 -3.11
CA ALA A 145 15.09 4.57 -2.36
C ALA A 145 15.44 5.22 -1.01
N PHE A 146 16.59 4.89 -0.43
CA PHE A 146 16.94 5.29 0.93
C PHE A 146 17.62 6.65 0.96
N LEU A 147 17.23 7.44 1.95
CA LEU A 147 18.03 8.56 2.41
C LEU A 147 18.31 8.39 3.91
N TRP A 148 19.59 8.24 4.22
CA TRP A 148 20.10 8.17 5.58
C TRP A 148 20.61 9.56 5.99
N VAL A 149 20.04 10.13 7.04
CA VAL A 149 20.53 11.35 7.69
C VAL A 149 21.47 10.95 8.82
N GLU A 150 22.71 11.43 8.74
CA GLU A 150 23.74 11.21 9.75
C GLU A 150 23.66 12.27 10.86
N GLY A 151 24.05 11.91 12.08
CA GLY A 151 24.18 12.87 13.18
C GLY A 151 23.79 12.29 14.53
N GLU A 152 23.62 13.18 15.51
CA GLU A 152 23.12 12.83 16.84
C GLU A 152 21.66 12.34 16.80
N THR A 153 20.90 12.78 15.80
CA THR A 153 19.51 12.39 15.51
C THR A 153 19.45 11.63 14.19
N PRO A 154 19.82 10.34 14.16
CA PRO A 154 19.81 9.55 12.94
C PRO A 154 18.39 9.41 12.40
N PHE A 155 18.25 9.49 11.08
CA PHE A 155 16.96 9.36 10.41
C PHE A 155 17.11 8.53 9.13
N LEU A 156 16.15 7.67 8.85
CA LEU A 156 15.98 6.97 7.58
C LEU A 156 14.61 7.35 7.03
N PHE A 157 14.52 7.63 5.74
CA PHE A 157 13.25 7.59 5.03
C PHE A 157 13.43 7.01 3.62
N THR A 158 12.34 6.46 3.10
CA THR A 158 12.30 5.86 1.76
C THR A 158 11.50 6.73 0.79
N GLN A 159 11.96 6.80 -0.45
CA GLN A 159 11.22 7.33 -1.59
C GLN A 159 11.15 6.26 -2.68
N SER A 160 10.03 5.53 -2.73
CA SER A 160 9.87 4.40 -3.66
C SER A 160 9.44 4.83 -5.07
N GLN A 161 8.83 6.01 -5.24
CA GLN A 161 8.38 6.47 -6.56
C GLN A 161 9.58 6.91 -7.42
N ALA A 162 9.68 6.49 -8.69
CA ALA A 162 8.70 5.71 -9.47
C ALA A 162 8.87 4.18 -9.40
N ILE A 163 10.11 3.70 -9.37
CA ILE A 163 10.46 2.27 -9.47
C ILE A 163 11.60 1.92 -8.51
N LEU A 164 11.64 2.59 -7.36
CA LEU A 164 12.69 2.42 -6.37
C LEU A 164 12.28 1.44 -5.26
N ALA A 165 11.02 0.99 -5.19
CA ALA A 165 10.62 -0.05 -4.24
C ALA A 165 11.50 -1.31 -4.37
N ARG A 166 11.81 -1.72 -5.60
CA ARG A 166 12.70 -2.85 -5.93
C ARG A 166 14.14 -2.75 -5.39
N THR A 167 14.56 -1.58 -4.91
CA THR A 167 15.92 -1.38 -4.36
C THR A 167 15.99 -1.70 -2.88
N TRP A 168 14.85 -1.93 -2.23
CA TRP A 168 14.78 -2.23 -0.81
C TRP A 168 13.77 -3.31 -0.45
N VAL A 169 12.82 -3.64 -1.34
CA VAL A 169 11.94 -4.80 -1.25
C VAL A 169 11.87 -5.49 -2.62
N PRO A 170 12.24 -6.78 -2.75
CA PRO A 170 12.20 -7.49 -4.02
C PRO A 170 10.76 -7.76 -4.45
N CYS A 171 10.13 -6.91 -5.26
CA CYS A 171 8.67 -6.93 -5.48
C CYS A 171 8.29 -6.84 -6.95
N GLN A 172 7.02 -7.10 -7.29
CA GLN A 172 6.53 -6.80 -8.64
C GLN A 172 6.27 -5.29 -8.77
N ASP A 173 7.31 -4.54 -9.09
CA ASP A 173 7.38 -3.09 -8.93
C ASP A 173 6.76 -2.36 -10.12
N SER A 174 5.43 -2.45 -10.22
CA SER A 174 4.60 -1.86 -11.26
C SER A 174 3.35 -1.24 -10.65
N PRO A 175 2.92 -0.04 -11.07
CA PRO A 175 1.68 0.57 -10.59
C PRO A 175 0.42 -0.22 -10.96
N GLY A 176 0.51 -1.15 -11.93
CA GLY A 176 -0.57 -2.04 -12.36
C GLY A 176 -0.78 -3.25 -11.45
N ILE A 177 0.10 -3.48 -10.48
CA ILE A 177 0.01 -4.56 -9.49
C ILE A 177 -0.19 -3.91 -8.12
N ARG A 178 -1.16 -4.42 -7.36
CA ARG A 178 -1.53 -3.88 -6.05
C ARG A 178 -1.60 -5.01 -5.05
N PHE A 179 -1.11 -4.76 -3.85
CA PHE A 179 -1.10 -5.71 -2.75
C PHE A 179 -1.41 -4.99 -1.43
N THR A 180 -2.03 -5.71 -0.50
CA THR A 180 -2.07 -5.31 0.91
C THR A 180 -0.75 -5.70 1.57
N TYR A 181 -0.44 -5.14 2.75
CA TYR A 181 0.74 -5.59 3.47
C TYR A 181 0.57 -5.54 4.99
N ASP A 182 1.28 -6.44 5.66
CA ASP A 182 1.63 -6.33 7.06
C ASP A 182 3.15 -6.23 7.20
N ALA A 183 3.61 -5.59 8.27
CA ALA A 183 5.04 -5.52 8.54
C ALA A 183 5.36 -5.59 10.03
N THR A 184 6.49 -6.21 10.36
CA THR A 184 7.15 -6.12 11.66
C THR A 184 8.52 -5.50 11.46
N VAL A 185 8.75 -4.32 12.04
CA VAL A 185 9.98 -3.54 11.85
C VAL A 185 10.67 -3.35 13.18
N ARG A 186 11.95 -3.75 13.25
CA ARG A 186 12.82 -3.59 14.43
C ARG A 186 13.79 -2.45 14.19
N VAL A 187 13.84 -1.51 15.14
CA VAL A 187 14.68 -0.31 15.10
C VAL A 187 15.32 -0.07 16.46
N PRO A 188 16.35 0.79 16.58
CA PRO A 188 16.83 1.23 17.88
C PRO A 188 15.69 1.79 18.74
N LYS A 189 15.57 1.34 20.00
CA LYS A 189 14.45 1.65 20.92
C LYS A 189 14.16 3.15 21.14
N GLU A 190 15.14 4.03 20.89
CA GLU A 190 14.98 5.47 21.01
C GLU A 190 14.29 6.10 19.78
N LEU A 191 14.05 5.31 18.73
CA LEU A 191 13.45 5.72 17.46
C LEU A 191 12.04 5.12 17.28
N MET A 192 11.25 5.78 16.45
CA MET A 192 9.95 5.31 15.99
C MET A 192 10.03 4.91 14.53
N ALA A 193 9.47 3.75 14.18
CA ALA A 193 9.21 3.40 12.80
C ALA A 193 7.80 3.88 12.40
N LEU A 194 7.70 4.42 11.19
CA LEU A 194 6.46 4.79 10.53
C LEU A 194 6.44 4.16 9.14
N MET A 195 5.27 3.71 8.69
CA MET A 195 5.06 3.22 7.32
C MET A 195 3.84 3.87 6.69
N SER A 196 3.62 3.66 5.39
CA SER A 196 2.36 4.01 4.73
C SER A 196 1.25 3.04 5.11
N ALA A 197 0.90 3.04 6.41
CA ALA A 197 -0.03 2.17 7.11
C ALA A 197 -0.55 2.89 8.36
N VAL A 198 -1.41 2.23 9.14
CA VAL A 198 -1.79 2.75 10.47
C VAL A 198 -0.54 2.77 11.37
N ASN A 199 -0.20 3.95 11.87
CA ASN A 199 1.05 4.21 12.58
C ASN A 199 0.87 4.30 14.11
N PRO A 200 1.92 3.99 14.89
CA PRO A 200 1.95 4.26 16.32
C PRO A 200 1.96 5.77 16.59
N THR A 201 1.44 6.20 17.74
CA THR A 201 1.50 7.61 18.20
C THR A 201 2.53 7.84 19.31
N SER A 202 3.24 6.79 19.71
CA SER A 202 4.28 6.82 20.74
C SER A 202 5.32 5.72 20.48
N LYS A 203 6.54 5.92 20.98
CA LYS A 203 7.62 4.93 20.86
C LYS A 203 7.32 3.69 21.71
N THR A 204 7.70 2.53 21.20
CA THR A 204 7.66 1.26 21.95
C THR A 204 8.88 1.10 22.85
N GLU A 205 8.76 0.35 23.94
CA GLU A 205 9.88 0.11 24.87
C GLU A 205 11.02 -0.74 24.26
N ASP A 206 10.69 -1.63 23.32
CA ASP A 206 11.60 -2.61 22.71
C ASP A 206 12.06 -2.25 21.29
N GLY A 207 11.50 -1.19 20.69
CA GLY A 207 11.81 -0.77 19.33
C GLY A 207 11.20 -1.66 18.25
N VAL A 208 10.15 -2.42 18.57
CA VAL A 208 9.47 -3.32 17.63
C VAL A 208 8.09 -2.75 17.27
N TYR A 209 7.89 -2.46 15.99
CA TYR A 209 6.65 -1.89 15.48
C TYR A 209 5.97 -2.84 14.50
N THR A 210 4.64 -2.89 14.56
CA THR A 210 3.82 -3.69 13.63
C THR A 210 2.87 -2.79 12.87
N PHE A 211 2.70 -3.04 11.57
CA PHE A 211 1.92 -2.23 10.66
C PHE A 211 0.95 -3.10 9.87
N GLN A 212 -0.19 -2.52 9.50
CA GLN A 212 -1.21 -3.15 8.66
C GLN A 212 -1.72 -2.12 7.64
N MET A 213 -1.75 -2.53 6.37
CA MET A 213 -2.35 -1.80 5.25
C MET A 213 -3.34 -2.72 4.54
N ASP A 214 -4.62 -2.56 4.87
CA ASP A 214 -5.71 -3.41 4.36
C ASP A 214 -6.18 -3.00 2.96
N GLN A 215 -5.82 -1.80 2.49
CA GLN A 215 -6.13 -1.32 1.15
C GLN A 215 -5.03 -1.74 0.16
N PRO A 216 -5.37 -2.36 -0.98
CA PRO A 216 -4.37 -2.75 -1.97
C PRO A 216 -3.67 -1.53 -2.61
N ILE A 217 -2.36 -1.41 -2.38
CA ILE A 217 -1.53 -0.31 -2.88
C ILE A 217 -0.51 -0.82 -3.91
N PRO A 218 -0.14 0.01 -4.90
CA PRO A 218 1.04 -0.26 -5.71
C PRO A 218 2.34 -0.09 -4.91
N SER A 219 3.39 -0.81 -5.31
CA SER A 219 4.71 -0.84 -4.65
C SER A 219 5.32 0.54 -4.40
N TYR A 220 5.13 1.51 -5.30
CA TYR A 220 5.70 2.85 -5.14
C TYR A 220 5.10 3.63 -3.95
N LEU A 221 3.96 3.20 -3.40
CA LEU A 221 3.37 3.76 -2.18
C LEU A 221 3.84 3.05 -0.91
N LEU A 222 4.61 1.96 -1.01
CA LEU A 222 5.28 1.39 0.15
C LEU A 222 6.34 2.38 0.63
N ALA A 223 6.22 2.81 1.87
CA ALA A 223 7.11 3.79 2.49
C ALA A 223 7.48 3.35 3.91
N LEU A 224 8.71 3.69 4.31
CA LEU A 224 9.24 3.55 5.65
C LEU A 224 9.95 4.85 6.04
N ALA A 225 9.76 5.27 7.29
CA ALA A 225 10.58 6.25 7.96
C ALA A 225 10.96 5.75 9.35
N VAL A 226 12.18 6.03 9.78
CA VAL A 226 12.66 5.68 11.12
C VAL A 226 13.46 6.84 11.67
N GLY A 227 13.06 7.36 12.82
CA GLY A 227 13.75 8.49 13.44
C GLY A 227 13.23 8.83 14.82
N ASP A 228 13.86 9.82 15.45
CA ASP A 228 13.34 10.43 16.67
C ASP A 228 12.22 11.40 16.30
N VAL A 229 10.98 10.89 16.31
CA VAL A 229 9.78 11.67 16.00
C VAL A 229 8.78 11.63 17.15
N GLU A 230 8.03 12.73 17.25
CA GLU A 230 6.85 12.87 18.09
C GLU A 230 5.59 12.95 17.23
N PHE A 231 4.45 12.68 17.86
CA PHE A 231 3.13 12.80 17.24
C PHE A 231 2.30 13.92 17.88
N ARG A 232 1.52 14.64 17.09
CA ARG A 232 0.43 15.52 17.54
C ARG A 232 -0.82 15.27 16.72
N GLU A 233 -1.96 15.17 17.41
CA GLU A 233 -3.27 15.14 16.76
C GLU A 233 -3.63 16.55 16.32
N VAL A 234 -4.04 16.72 15.05
CA VAL A 234 -4.51 18.01 14.52
C VAL A 234 -5.97 17.96 14.07
N GLY A 235 -6.61 16.80 14.18
CA GLY A 235 -8.03 16.61 13.93
C GLY A 235 -8.47 15.17 14.18
N ALA A 236 -9.75 14.90 13.94
CA ALA A 236 -10.35 13.60 14.25
C ALA A 236 -9.74 12.43 13.44
N HIS A 237 -9.24 12.71 12.23
CA HIS A 237 -8.63 11.70 11.35
C HIS A 237 -7.27 12.15 10.84
N THR A 238 -6.66 13.13 11.51
CA THR A 238 -5.48 13.84 11.01
C THR A 238 -4.47 14.09 12.12
N GLY A 239 -3.20 13.95 11.79
CA GLY A 239 -2.12 14.17 12.73
C GLY A 239 -0.79 14.43 12.05
N VAL A 240 0.15 14.92 12.83
CA VAL A 240 1.50 15.26 12.35
C VAL A 240 2.55 14.50 13.14
N TYR A 241 3.55 14.02 12.43
CA TYR A 241 4.79 13.50 12.96
C TYR A 241 5.92 14.44 12.58
N ALA A 242 6.81 14.74 13.51
CA ALA A 242 8.01 15.56 13.26
C ALA A 242 9.06 15.28 14.32
N THR A 243 10.29 15.73 14.08
CA THR A 243 11.32 15.72 15.14
C THR A 243 10.91 16.64 16.30
N PRO A 244 11.39 16.40 17.54
CA PRO A 244 10.98 17.16 18.71
C PRO A 244 11.12 18.68 18.58
N ASP A 245 12.12 19.16 17.83
CA ASP A 245 12.36 20.58 17.58
C ASP A 245 11.37 21.23 16.59
N LEU A 246 10.68 20.42 15.78
CA LEU A 246 9.74 20.87 14.75
C LEU A 246 8.27 20.60 15.09
N ILE A 247 7.98 19.77 16.10
CA ILE A 247 6.63 19.27 16.35
C ILE A 247 5.61 20.38 16.66
N GLU A 248 5.98 21.39 17.45
CA GLU A 248 5.10 22.53 17.74
C GLU A 248 4.80 23.37 16.49
N ALA A 249 5.80 23.56 15.63
CA ALA A 249 5.63 24.28 14.38
C ALA A 249 4.76 23.49 13.39
N ALA A 250 4.96 22.18 13.30
CA ALA A 250 4.17 21.29 12.45
C ALA A 250 2.69 21.24 12.89
N GLU A 251 2.43 21.12 14.19
CA GLU A 251 1.07 21.14 14.75
C GLU A 251 0.34 22.44 14.40
N TYR A 252 1.01 23.58 14.56
CA TYR A 252 0.44 24.87 14.20
C TYR A 252 0.16 24.99 12.69
N GLU A 253 1.16 24.69 11.86
CA GLU A 253 1.10 24.90 10.40
C GLU A 253 0.03 24.01 9.74
N PHE A 254 -0.19 22.79 10.25
CA PHE A 254 -1.13 21.83 9.66
C PHE A 254 -2.44 21.69 10.46
N SER A 255 -2.75 22.65 11.33
CA SER A 255 -3.96 22.64 12.17
C SER A 255 -5.29 22.62 11.39
N GLU A 256 -5.29 23.07 10.12
CA GLU A 256 -6.48 23.08 9.25
C GLU A 256 -6.65 21.79 8.41
N MET A 257 -5.82 20.76 8.63
CA MET A 257 -5.80 19.56 7.80
C MET A 257 -7.12 18.78 7.83
N GLU A 258 -7.81 18.74 8.97
CA GLU A 258 -9.13 18.09 9.07
C GLU A 258 -10.17 18.81 8.21
N ASP A 259 -10.18 20.13 8.22
CA ASP A 259 -11.11 20.93 7.41
C ASP A 259 -10.86 20.70 5.91
N MET A 260 -9.59 20.56 5.51
CA MET A 260 -9.22 20.20 4.14
C MET A 260 -9.68 18.80 3.76
N LEU A 261 -9.52 17.81 4.66
CA LEU A 261 -9.97 16.45 4.45
C LEU A 261 -11.50 16.41 4.25
N VAL A 262 -12.26 17.02 5.15
CA VAL A 262 -13.72 17.11 5.07
C VAL A 262 -14.17 17.82 3.80
N ALA A 263 -13.50 18.90 3.41
CA ALA A 263 -13.78 19.60 2.17
C ALA A 263 -13.54 18.69 0.94
N ALA A 264 -12.44 17.94 0.92
CA ALA A 264 -12.13 16.99 -0.14
C ALA A 264 -13.16 15.85 -0.20
N GLU A 265 -13.61 15.32 0.94
CA GLU A 265 -14.64 14.29 0.99
C GLU A 265 -15.98 14.76 0.42
N ASN A 266 -16.36 16.01 0.70
CA ASN A 266 -17.57 16.61 0.13
C ASN A 266 -17.50 16.78 -1.39
N LEU A 267 -16.30 16.93 -1.96
CA LEU A 267 -16.09 17.08 -3.40
C LEU A 267 -15.96 15.75 -4.13
N TYR A 268 -15.26 14.78 -3.54
CA TYR A 268 -14.78 13.58 -4.23
C TYR A 268 -15.29 12.27 -3.65
N GLY A 269 -16.06 12.32 -2.57
CA GLY A 269 -16.53 11.15 -1.83
C GLY A 269 -15.62 10.82 -0.65
N LYS A 270 -16.11 9.91 0.22
CA LYS A 270 -15.45 9.55 1.48
C LYS A 270 -13.98 9.13 1.26
N TYR A 271 -13.11 9.60 2.16
CA TYR A 271 -11.73 9.21 2.21
C TYR A 271 -11.63 7.69 2.46
N ALA A 272 -10.88 7.01 1.60
CA ALA A 272 -10.86 5.55 1.54
C ALA A 272 -9.89 4.89 2.53
N TRP A 273 -9.09 5.70 3.23
CA TRP A 273 -8.10 5.25 4.20
C TRP A 273 -8.55 5.64 5.61
N GLU A 274 -7.98 5.00 6.63
CA GLU A 274 -8.38 5.20 8.02
C GLU A 274 -8.00 6.60 8.55
N ARG A 275 -6.80 7.06 8.19
CA ARG A 275 -6.21 8.30 8.70
C ARG A 275 -5.38 9.00 7.63
N TYR A 276 -5.31 10.33 7.70
CA TYR A 276 -4.44 11.14 6.85
C TYR A 276 -3.44 11.87 7.73
N ASP A 277 -2.21 11.36 7.79
CA ASP A 277 -1.14 11.97 8.56
C ASP A 277 -0.08 12.60 7.68
N LEU A 278 0.63 13.58 8.25
CA LEU A 278 1.84 14.13 7.66
C LEU A 278 3.06 13.78 8.50
N LEU A 279 4.11 13.34 7.83
CA LEU A 279 5.45 13.28 8.41
C LEU A 279 6.27 14.44 7.85
N VAL A 280 6.68 15.36 8.72
CA VAL A 280 7.60 16.44 8.37
C VAL A 280 9.01 15.87 8.35
N LEU A 281 9.52 15.63 7.14
CA LEU A 281 10.85 15.08 6.94
C LEU A 281 11.95 16.14 7.13
N PRO A 282 13.18 15.73 7.46
CA PRO A 282 14.33 16.63 7.47
C PRO A 282 14.51 17.34 6.11
N ALA A 283 15.14 18.52 6.13
CA ALA A 283 15.35 19.37 4.94
C ALA A 283 16.09 18.70 3.76
N ALA A 284 16.65 17.50 3.97
CA ALA A 284 17.25 16.67 2.93
C ALA A 284 16.21 16.01 1.99
N PHE A 285 14.91 16.06 2.30
CA PHE A 285 13.88 15.48 1.44
C PHE A 285 13.85 16.18 0.07
N PRO A 286 13.94 15.43 -1.05
CA PRO A 286 14.16 16.03 -2.37
C PRO A 286 12.89 16.60 -3.04
N PHE A 287 11.71 16.45 -2.42
CA PHE A 287 10.42 16.87 -2.96
C PHE A 287 9.64 17.73 -1.95
N GLY A 288 8.50 18.27 -2.38
CA GLY A 288 7.59 19.00 -1.47
C GLY A 288 6.68 18.09 -0.64
N GLY A 289 6.38 16.89 -1.15
CA GLY A 289 5.42 15.92 -0.61
C GLY A 289 4.83 15.07 -1.71
#